data_AF-A0A6C0IRR3-F1
#
_entry.id   AF-A0A6C0IRR3-F1
#
_cell.length_a   1.000
_cell.length_b   1.000
_cell.length_c   1.000
_cell.angle_alpha   90.00
_cell.angle_beta   90.00
_cell.angle_gamma   90.00
#
_symmetry.space_group_name_H-M   'P 1'
#
loop_
_entity.id
_entity.type
_entity.pdbx_description
1 polymer ?
#
loop_
_entity_poly.entity_id
_entity_poly.type
_entity_poly.pdbx_seq_one_letter_code
_entity_poly.pdbx_strand_id
1 'polypeptide(L)'
;MNENNIHIYHLTADCKKSTYQTEQWNNVLSNGKRVRFEVTNYFYWGTFEIELTDKEKEEILKKSSLILNDYPGVSVESLDSGCDYYDEICNKDSYTAEEVKEIHRLLYLDPDEEESYTSDCDDTNNDILEQNGWSMDDTIYGIDTGCELECISRDE
;
A
#
# COMPACT_ATOMS: atom_id res chain seq x y z
N MET A 1 -25.90 -21.37 22.14
CA MET A 1 -25.56 -20.97 20.77
C MET A 1 -24.93 -19.61 20.95
N ASN A 2 -23.60 -19.53 20.94
CA ASN A 2 -22.95 -18.21 20.98
C ASN A 2 -23.23 -17.61 19.61
N GLU A 3 -24.14 -16.64 19.57
CA GLU A 3 -24.16 -15.69 18.47
C GLU A 3 -22.76 -15.10 18.38
N ASN A 4 -22.13 -15.21 17.21
CA ASN A 4 -20.85 -14.57 16.96
C ASN A 4 -21.12 -13.07 16.98
N ASN A 5 -21.02 -12.46 18.16
CA ASN A 5 -21.16 -11.03 18.29
C ASN A 5 -20.03 -10.38 17.49
N ILE A 6 -20.42 -9.60 16.49
CA ILE A 6 -19.51 -8.77 15.73
C ILE A 6 -19.40 -7.44 16.48
N HIS A 7 -18.16 -7.03 16.73
CA HIS A 7 -17.83 -5.77 17.36
C HIS A 7 -16.96 -4.94 16.43
N ILE A 8 -17.10 -3.62 16.52
CA ILE A 8 -16.27 -2.67 15.77
C ILE A 8 -15.14 -2.22 16.67
N TYR A 9 -13.93 -2.24 16.13
CA TYR A 9 -12.73 -1.84 16.84
C TYR A 9 -11.97 -0.77 16.07
N HIS A 10 -11.33 0.14 16.80
CA HIS A 10 -10.16 0.84 16.30
C HIS A 10 -8.96 -0.10 16.38
N LEU A 11 -8.32 -0.32 15.24
CA LEU A 11 -7.09 -1.07 15.06
C LEU A 11 -5.94 -0.10 14.83
N THR A 12 -4.90 -0.22 15.66
CA THR A 12 -3.66 0.57 15.55
C THR A 12 -2.46 -0.36 15.65
N ALA A 13 -1.31 0.09 15.13
CA ALA A 13 -0.06 -0.63 15.32
C ALA A 13 0.43 -0.51 16.78
N ASP A 14 1.03 -1.58 17.32
CA ASP A 14 1.63 -1.58 18.66
C ASP A 14 2.94 -0.77 18.74
N CYS A 15 3.50 -0.43 17.58
CA CYS A 15 4.73 0.35 17.42
C CYS A 15 4.51 1.50 16.43
N LYS A 16 5.23 2.60 16.66
CA LYS A 16 5.26 3.73 15.71
C LYS A 16 5.98 3.33 14.43
N LYS A 17 5.66 4.00 13.31
CA LYS A 17 6.30 3.77 11.99
C LYS A 17 6.07 2.35 11.46
N SER A 18 4.97 1.74 11.84
CA SER A 18 4.67 0.34 11.50
C SER A 18 3.42 0.20 10.64
N THR A 19 2.67 1.28 10.45
CA THR A 19 1.56 1.34 9.50
C THR A 19 2.08 1.76 8.13
N TYR A 20 1.64 1.09 7.07
CA TYR A 20 1.98 1.44 5.70
C TYR A 20 0.77 1.42 4.77
N GLN A 21 0.91 2.14 3.65
CA GLN A 21 0.10 1.96 2.46
C GLN A 21 1.03 1.68 1.27
N THR A 22 0.64 0.76 0.40
CA THR A 22 1.34 0.43 -0.85
C THR A 22 0.40 0.61 -2.02
N GLU A 23 0.65 1.62 -2.85
CA GLU A 23 -0.06 1.82 -4.11
C GLU A 23 0.52 0.89 -5.17
N GLN A 24 -0.36 0.16 -5.86
CA GLN A 24 0.03 -0.74 -6.95
C GLN A 24 -0.33 -0.13 -8.30
N TRP A 25 0.68 0.19 -9.09
CA TRP A 25 0.58 0.78 -10.41
C TRP A 25 0.89 -0.26 -11.47
N ASN A 26 0.08 -0.34 -12.53
CA ASN A 26 0.26 -1.27 -13.63
C ASN A 26 0.42 -0.53 -14.96
N ASN A 27 1.27 -1.08 -15.83
CA ASN A 27 1.42 -0.65 -17.22
C ASN A 27 1.76 -1.85 -18.13
N VAL A 28 1.74 -1.64 -19.43
CA VAL A 28 2.05 -2.65 -20.45
C VAL A 28 3.15 -2.12 -21.35
N LEU A 29 4.27 -2.86 -21.40
CA LEU A 29 5.41 -2.52 -22.25
C LEU A 29 5.05 -2.68 -23.73
N SER A 30 5.88 -2.10 -24.59
CA SER A 30 5.79 -2.14 -26.04
C SER A 30 5.72 -3.56 -26.63
N ASN A 31 6.30 -4.54 -25.92
CA ASN A 31 6.26 -5.96 -26.29
C ASN A 31 5.03 -6.73 -25.74
N GLY A 32 4.12 -6.05 -25.03
CA GLY A 32 2.91 -6.61 -24.43
C GLY A 32 3.11 -7.22 -23.04
N LYS A 33 4.33 -7.22 -22.48
CA LYS A 33 4.61 -7.68 -21.13
C LYS A 33 4.04 -6.70 -20.12
N ARG A 34 3.39 -7.20 -19.07
CA ARG A 34 2.87 -6.39 -17.96
C ARG A 34 4.00 -6.03 -17.01
N VAL A 35 3.98 -4.81 -16.51
CA VAL A 35 4.84 -4.33 -15.44
C VAL A 35 3.98 -3.82 -14.29
N ARG A 36 4.42 -4.13 -13.06
CA ARG A 36 3.86 -3.59 -11.83
C ARG A 36 4.93 -2.78 -11.11
N PHE A 37 4.55 -1.61 -10.64
CA PHE A 37 5.35 -0.68 -9.86
C PHE A 37 4.62 -0.43 -8.54
N GLU A 38 5.34 -0.49 -7.43
CA GLU A 38 4.77 -0.34 -6.10
C GLU A 38 5.39 0.86 -5.40
N VAL A 39 4.54 1.70 -4.81
CA VAL A 39 4.94 2.86 -4.01
C VAL A 39 4.43 2.68 -2.59
N THR A 40 5.35 2.50 -1.65
CA THR A 40 5.05 2.25 -0.23
C THR A 40 5.39 3.47 0.62
N ASN A 41 4.39 3.96 1.35
CA ASN A 41 4.53 5.01 2.35
C ASN A 41 4.30 4.44 3.75
N TYR A 42 5.24 4.66 4.66
CA TYR A 42 5.08 4.38 6.08
C TYR A 42 4.64 5.63 6.83
N PHE A 43 3.82 5.42 7.86
CA PHE A 43 3.25 6.49 8.69
C PHE A 43 3.65 6.26 10.15
N TYR A 44 3.90 7.35 10.88
CA TYR A 44 4.14 7.25 12.33
C TYR A 44 2.95 6.64 13.05
N TRP A 45 1.74 6.99 12.62
CA TRP A 45 0.49 6.58 13.22
C TRP A 45 -0.56 6.30 12.14
N GLY A 46 -1.36 5.28 12.35
CA GLY A 46 -2.55 5.03 11.55
C GLY A 46 -3.61 4.33 12.38
N THR A 47 -4.86 4.66 12.10
CA THR A 47 -6.04 4.10 12.75
C THR A 47 -6.98 3.57 11.69
N PHE A 48 -7.49 2.37 11.93
CA PHE A 48 -8.42 1.68 11.05
C PHE A 48 -9.63 1.23 11.85
N GLU A 49 -10.81 1.28 11.26
CA GLU A 49 -11.98 0.60 11.80
C GLU A 49 -12.01 -0.83 11.25
N ILE A 50 -12.30 -1.81 12.10
CA ILE A 50 -12.41 -3.22 11.71
C ILE A 50 -13.56 -3.90 12.44
N GLU A 51 -14.34 -4.70 11.71
CA GLU A 51 -15.38 -5.57 12.24
C GLU A 51 -14.82 -6.95 12.57
N LEU A 52 -14.93 -7.39 13.82
CA LEU A 52 -14.38 -8.66 14.27
C LEU A 52 -15.33 -9.40 15.19
N THR A 53 -15.38 -10.73 15.03
CA THR A 53 -15.84 -11.64 16.06
C THR A 53 -14.77 -11.80 17.15
N ASP A 54 -15.17 -12.29 18.33
CA ASP A 54 -14.22 -12.60 19.42
C ASP A 54 -13.07 -13.50 18.97
N LYS A 55 -13.38 -14.48 18.10
CA LYS A 55 -12.37 -15.40 17.57
C LYS A 55 -11.37 -14.70 16.65
N GLU A 56 -11.85 -13.86 15.72
CA GLU A 56 -10.98 -13.13 14.79
C GLU A 56 -10.10 -12.13 15.54
N LYS A 57 -10.65 -11.46 16.56
CA LYS A 57 -9.88 -10.62 17.48
C LYS A 57 -8.72 -11.40 18.14
N GLU A 58 -9.00 -12.58 18.69
CA GLU A 58 -7.95 -13.42 19.28
C GLU A 58 -6.90 -13.92 18.26
N GLU A 59 -7.27 -14.05 16.99
CA GLU A 59 -6.36 -14.47 15.92
C GLU A 59 -5.49 -13.31 15.43
N ILE A 60 -6.06 -12.12 15.26
CA ILE A 60 -5.35 -10.89 14.85
C ILE A 60 -4.29 -10.50 15.88
N LEU A 61 -4.62 -10.52 17.19
CA LEU A 61 -3.70 -10.14 18.26
C LEU A 61 -2.46 -11.07 18.37
N LYS A 62 -2.46 -12.21 17.69
CA LYS A 62 -1.31 -13.14 17.64
C LYS A 62 -0.40 -12.90 16.45
N LYS A 63 -0.82 -12.08 15.48
CA LYS A 63 -0.05 -11.81 14.26
C LYS A 63 1.00 -10.73 14.54
N SER A 64 2.17 -10.90 13.94
CA SER A 64 3.26 -9.93 13.97
C SER A 64 3.27 -9.01 12.75
N SER A 65 2.36 -9.23 11.81
CA SER A 65 2.09 -8.35 10.68
C SER A 65 0.69 -8.64 10.12
N LEU A 66 0.10 -7.64 9.49
CA LEU A 66 -1.26 -7.66 8.97
C LEU A 66 -1.29 -6.99 7.60
N ILE A 67 -1.92 -7.66 6.64
CA ILE A 67 -2.43 -7.04 5.42
C ILE A 67 -3.91 -6.79 5.68
N LEU A 68 -4.29 -5.52 5.76
CA LEU A 68 -5.62 -5.12 6.21
C LEU A 68 -6.70 -5.40 5.15
N ASN A 69 -6.33 -5.37 3.87
CA ASN A 69 -7.21 -5.72 2.75
C ASN A 69 -7.70 -7.19 2.81
N ASP A 70 -7.03 -8.07 3.56
CA ASP A 70 -7.48 -9.46 3.76
C ASP A 70 -8.69 -9.57 4.70
N TYR A 71 -9.05 -8.48 5.40
CA TYR A 71 -10.12 -8.46 6.38
C TYR A 71 -11.33 -7.67 5.84
N PRO A 72 -12.51 -8.30 5.73
CA PRO A 72 -13.70 -7.60 5.27
C PRO A 72 -14.12 -6.54 6.29
N GLY A 73 -14.67 -5.42 5.78
CA GLY A 73 -15.16 -4.35 6.64
C GLY A 73 -14.07 -3.46 7.25
N VAL A 74 -12.79 -3.63 6.86
CA VAL A 74 -11.77 -2.66 7.25
C VAL A 74 -11.94 -1.36 6.47
N SER A 75 -11.88 -0.24 7.19
CA SER A 75 -11.76 1.09 6.59
C SER A 75 -10.67 1.90 7.26
N VAL A 76 -9.97 2.71 6.47
CA VAL A 76 -8.98 3.67 6.98
C VAL A 76 -9.71 4.82 7.65
N GLU A 77 -9.39 5.08 8.91
CA GLU A 77 -9.88 6.27 9.63
C GLU A 77 -8.89 7.42 9.48
N SER A 78 -7.61 7.19 9.78
CA SER A 78 -6.55 8.18 9.61
C SER A 78 -5.19 7.55 9.32
N LEU A 79 -4.39 8.26 8.52
CA LEU A 79 -2.96 7.99 8.30
C LEU A 79 -2.20 9.29 8.53
N ASP A 80 -1.38 9.31 9.56
CA ASP A 80 -0.82 10.54 10.09
C ASP A 80 0.71 10.52 10.09
N SER A 81 1.30 11.63 9.64
CA SER A 81 2.74 11.87 9.63
C SER A 81 3.51 10.79 8.86
N GLY A 82 3.46 10.85 7.52
CA GLY A 82 4.31 10.04 6.65
C GLY A 82 5.79 10.19 7.03
N CYS A 83 6.53 9.09 7.11
CA CYS A 83 7.86 9.06 7.72
C CYS A 83 8.95 8.40 6.88
N ASP A 84 8.60 7.42 6.06
CA ASP A 84 9.54 6.71 5.20
C ASP A 84 8.82 6.38 3.88
N TYR A 85 9.55 6.46 2.76
CA TYR A 85 9.05 6.29 1.40
C TYR A 85 9.94 5.29 0.65
N TYR A 86 9.31 4.36 -0.05
CA TYR A 86 9.99 3.34 -0.85
C TYR A 86 9.22 3.11 -2.14
N ASP A 87 9.93 2.89 -3.24
CA ASP A 87 9.34 2.48 -4.50
C ASP A 87 10.13 1.32 -5.13
N GLU A 88 9.42 0.44 -5.84
CA GLU A 88 10.06 -0.67 -6.52
C GLU A 88 9.35 -1.14 -7.79
N ILE A 89 10.14 -1.60 -8.75
CA ILE A 89 9.65 -2.35 -9.92
C ILE A 89 9.56 -3.82 -9.52
N CYS A 90 8.35 -4.36 -9.42
CA CYS A 90 8.14 -5.74 -9.01
C CYS A 90 8.77 -6.71 -10.03
N ASN A 91 9.53 -7.68 -9.53
CA ASN A 91 10.27 -8.65 -10.34
C ASN A 91 11.26 -7.98 -11.32
N LYS A 92 11.96 -6.92 -10.89
CA LYS A 92 12.94 -6.19 -11.71
C LYS A 92 13.93 -7.10 -12.45
N ASP A 93 14.40 -8.17 -11.80
CA ASP A 93 15.35 -9.14 -12.38
C ASP A 93 14.76 -9.99 -13.52
N SER A 94 13.44 -9.97 -13.72
CA SER A 94 12.77 -10.67 -14.80
C SER A 94 12.74 -9.89 -16.12
N TYR A 95 13.19 -8.62 -16.11
CA TYR A 95 13.18 -7.74 -17.28
C TYR A 95 14.54 -7.67 -17.97
N THR A 96 14.54 -7.55 -19.30
CA THR A 96 15.77 -7.29 -20.05
C THR A 96 16.26 -5.85 -19.84
N ALA A 97 17.50 -5.54 -20.23
CA ALA A 97 18.03 -4.19 -20.13
C ALA A 97 17.21 -3.17 -20.95
N GLU A 98 16.67 -3.58 -22.09
CA GLU A 98 15.78 -2.78 -22.93
C GLU A 98 14.43 -2.53 -22.24
N GLU A 99 13.85 -3.57 -21.64
CA GLU A 99 12.60 -3.47 -20.87
C GLU A 99 12.78 -2.56 -19.65
N VAL A 100 13.87 -2.70 -18.89
CA VAL A 100 14.18 -1.82 -17.75
C VAL A 100 14.33 -0.37 -18.20
N LYS A 101 14.98 -0.12 -19.34
CA LYS A 101 15.11 1.23 -19.89
C LYS A 101 13.76 1.81 -20.33
N GLU A 102 12.88 0.98 -20.88
CA GLU A 102 11.52 1.38 -21.21
C GLU A 102 10.72 1.72 -19.95
N ILE A 103 10.75 0.86 -18.93
CA ILE A 103 10.10 1.10 -17.64
C ILE A 103 10.59 2.41 -17.02
N HIS A 104 11.91 2.65 -16.99
CA HIS A 104 12.48 3.88 -16.46
C HIS A 104 11.94 5.13 -17.19
N ARG A 105 11.81 5.07 -18.51
CA ARG A 105 11.18 6.17 -19.25
C ARG A 105 9.73 6.35 -18.84
N LEU A 106 8.95 5.27 -18.75
CA LEU A 106 7.55 5.34 -18.35
C LEU A 106 7.37 5.87 -16.91
N LEU A 107 8.36 5.69 -16.03
CA LEU A 107 8.28 6.18 -14.64
C LEU A 107 8.62 7.67 -14.51
N TYR A 108 9.58 8.17 -15.29
CA TYR A 108 10.21 9.47 -15.02
C TYR A 108 10.19 10.47 -16.19
N LEU A 109 9.89 10.04 -17.41
CA LEU A 109 9.83 10.96 -18.55
C LEU A 109 8.56 11.81 -18.45
N ASP A 110 8.71 13.09 -18.15
CA ASP A 110 7.62 14.05 -18.27
C ASP A 110 7.39 14.36 -19.78
N PRO A 111 6.21 14.07 -20.34
CA PRO A 111 5.88 14.40 -21.73
C PRO A 111 5.86 15.89 -22.04
N ASP A 112 5.60 16.75 -21.04
CA ASP A 112 5.58 18.21 -21.19
C ASP A 112 6.98 18.83 -21.00
N GLU A 113 7.89 18.13 -20.31
CA GLU A 113 9.26 18.57 -20.02
C GLU A 113 10.32 17.52 -20.39
N GLU A 114 10.27 16.95 -21.60
CA GLU A 114 11.18 15.86 -22.03
C GLU A 114 12.68 16.19 -21.86
N GLU A 115 13.08 17.46 -21.97
CA GLU A 115 14.47 17.90 -21.80
C GLU A 115 15.01 17.73 -20.38
N SER A 116 14.12 17.65 -19.38
CA SER A 116 14.47 17.43 -17.97
C SER A 116 14.85 15.98 -17.67
N TYR A 117 14.43 15.04 -18.53
CA TYR A 117 14.64 13.61 -18.31
C TYR A 117 16.11 13.23 -18.46
N THR A 118 16.62 12.52 -17.45
CA THR A 118 17.96 11.93 -17.44
C THR A 118 17.89 10.46 -17.03
N SER A 119 18.97 9.71 -17.25
CA SER A 119 19.06 8.31 -16.77
C SER A 119 19.14 8.17 -15.25
N ASP A 120 19.32 9.29 -14.55
CA ASP A 120 19.61 9.32 -13.12
C ASP A 120 18.39 9.85 -12.34
N CYS A 121 17.24 10.07 -13.01
CA CYS A 121 15.98 10.41 -12.36
C CYS A 121 15.49 9.24 -11.51
N ASP A 122 15.14 9.52 -10.26
CA ASP A 122 14.69 8.54 -9.28
C ASP A 122 13.42 8.97 -8.53
N ASP A 123 13.04 10.25 -8.59
CA ASP A 123 11.81 10.77 -7.99
C ASP A 123 10.58 10.47 -8.86
N THR A 124 9.71 9.57 -8.39
CA THR A 124 8.43 9.30 -9.06
C THR A 124 7.36 10.33 -8.72
N ASN A 125 6.52 10.64 -9.69
CA ASN A 125 5.40 11.56 -9.56
C ASN A 125 4.13 10.92 -10.14
N ASN A 126 3.05 10.86 -9.36
CA ASN A 126 1.79 10.26 -9.78
C ASN A 126 1.21 10.91 -11.06
N ASP A 127 1.37 12.23 -11.24
CA ASP A 127 0.93 12.91 -12.46
C ASP A 127 1.70 12.40 -13.69
N ILE A 128 3.02 12.19 -13.56
CA ILE A 128 3.86 11.64 -14.63
C ILE A 128 3.48 10.19 -14.91
N LEU A 129 3.21 9.39 -13.87
CA LEU A 129 2.76 8.01 -14.02
C LEU A 129 1.48 7.94 -14.85
N GLU A 130 0.45 8.70 -14.48
CA GLU A 130 -0.82 8.73 -15.20
C GLU A 130 -0.65 9.19 -16.66
N GLN A 131 0.15 10.23 -16.90
CA GLN A 131 0.43 10.72 -18.26
C GLN A 131 1.16 9.68 -19.12
N ASN A 132 2.05 8.88 -18.53
CA ASN A 132 2.74 7.78 -19.18
C ASN A 132 1.92 6.47 -19.25
N GLY A 133 0.62 6.55 -18.96
CA GLY A 133 -0.32 5.44 -19.13
C GLY A 133 -0.25 4.38 -18.03
N TRP A 134 0.37 4.69 -16.89
CA TRP A 134 0.19 3.86 -15.71
C TRP A 134 -1.22 4.02 -15.17
N SER A 135 -1.73 2.93 -14.60
CA SER A 135 -3.03 2.90 -13.94
C SER A 135 -2.86 2.37 -12.52
N MET A 136 -3.38 3.10 -11.54
CA MET A 136 -3.47 2.63 -10.16
C MET A 136 -4.56 1.55 -10.09
N ASP A 137 -4.19 0.37 -9.61
CA ASP A 137 -5.03 -0.83 -9.57
C ASP A 137 -5.60 -1.06 -8.18
N ASP A 138 -4.73 -1.10 -7.16
CA ASP A 138 -5.14 -1.30 -5.77
C ASP A 138 -4.24 -0.53 -4.81
N THR A 139 -4.73 -0.34 -3.58
CA THR A 139 -3.97 0.19 -2.46
C THR A 139 -4.00 -0.82 -1.31
N ILE A 140 -2.84 -1.36 -0.97
CA ILE A 140 -2.68 -2.28 0.15
C ILE A 140 -2.39 -1.47 1.41
N TYR A 141 -3.17 -1.67 2.47
CA TYR A 141 -2.89 -1.14 3.79
C TYR A 141 -2.38 -2.26 4.69
N GLY A 142 -1.43 -1.95 5.56
CA GLY A 142 -0.87 -2.95 6.45
C GLY A 142 -0.21 -2.41 7.69
N ILE A 143 0.09 -3.35 8.58
CA ILE A 143 0.86 -3.14 9.81
C ILE A 143 1.98 -4.18 9.83
N ASP A 144 3.24 -3.75 9.95
CA ASP A 144 4.42 -4.64 9.96
C ASP A 144 4.85 -5.08 11.37
N THR A 145 4.05 -4.77 12.38
CA THR A 145 4.23 -5.20 13.76
C THR A 145 2.95 -5.81 14.32
N GLY A 146 2.89 -6.03 15.64
CA GLY A 146 1.64 -6.38 16.30
C GLY A 146 0.64 -5.21 16.25
N CYS A 147 -0.53 -5.43 16.81
CA CYS A 147 -1.60 -4.44 16.82
C CYS A 147 -2.30 -4.34 18.18
N GLU A 148 -2.94 -3.20 18.39
CA GLU A 148 -3.83 -2.93 19.51
C GLU A 148 -5.25 -2.75 18.99
N LEU A 149 -6.24 -3.16 19.78
CA LEU A 149 -7.66 -3.10 19.44
C LEU A 149 -8.44 -2.41 20.56
N GLU A 150 -9.09 -1.29 20.25
CA GLU A 150 -10.00 -0.58 21.15
C GLU A 150 -11.45 -0.78 20.67
N CYS A 151 -12.32 -1.33 21.53
CA CYS A 151 -13.72 -1.57 21.18
C CYS A 151 -14.48 -0.25 21.12
N ILE A 152 -15.14 0.04 20.00
CA ILE A 152 -15.92 1.26 19.79
C ILE A 152 -17.41 1.01 19.53
N SER A 153 -17.82 -0.25 19.36
CA SER A 153 -19.25 -0.61 19.39
C SER A 153 -19.82 -0.32 20.77
N ARG A 154 -20.86 0.54 20.86
CA ARG A 154 -21.57 0.78 22.12
C ARG A 154 -22.42 -0.45 22.45
N ASP A 155 -22.35 -0.91 23.70
CA ASP A 155 -23.36 -1.81 24.26
C ASP A 155 -24.70 -1.05 24.23
N GLU A 156 -25.68 -1.52 23.44
CA GLU A 156 -27.09 -1.10 23.56
C GLU A 156 -27.75 -1.73 24.80
#